data_AF-A0A7X7AMX7-F1
#
_entry.id   AF-A0A7X7AMX7-F1
#
_cell.length_a   1.000
_cell.length_b   1.000
_cell.length_c   1.000
_cell.angle_alpha   90.00
_cell.angle_beta   90.00
_cell.angle_gamma   90.00
#
_symmetry.space_group_name_H-M   'P 1'
#
loop_
_entity.id
_entity.type
_entity.pdbx_description
1 polymer ?
#
loop_
_entity_poly.entity_id
_entity_poly.type
_entity_poly.pdbx_seq_one_letter_code
_entity_poly.pdbx_strand_id
1 'polypeptide(L)'
;MPLNPPSSSGSKQVSPPLQASSPSITQLALLLSAALVLQLIEGLLPPLGLPGAKLGLANTVVLLSLIMWGWRPALFLAILRQLLGGMLSGKLFSIGFFFGLGGALASIAAMQCLLAVFRPYCSLPGVSVFGALSHNWAQWLVARWLMGHEALIWYLPLLTLAAVPCGLLVAMIALPLQNLFRLPAMQFPRLRKAEIAVMAALVFFSFLFPMGWMEKKRKADTAVVFVNGRAAMELDLKKKEIQDINNGKYHYTVAVEEGGVRVLKANCPDQICVYTGLIKKPSQSIICVPGRMVIRIQAGKVPYDALLP
;
A
#
# COMPACT_ATOMS: atom_id res chain seq x y z
N MET A 1 49.70 -55.09 -9.63
CA MET A 1 49.30 -53.69 -9.36
C MET A 1 48.13 -53.36 -10.28
N PRO A 2 46.89 -53.30 -9.78
CA PRO A 2 45.78 -52.76 -10.57
C PRO A 2 45.82 -51.23 -10.50
N LEU A 3 45.79 -50.58 -11.67
CA LEU A 3 45.62 -49.13 -11.79
C LEU A 3 44.12 -48.81 -11.68
N ASN A 4 43.80 -47.97 -10.70
CA ASN A 4 42.47 -47.44 -10.42
C ASN A 4 42.08 -46.38 -11.49
N PRO A 5 40.80 -46.25 -11.92
CA PRO A 5 40.37 -45.19 -12.83
C PRO A 5 39.78 -43.97 -12.09
N PRO A 6 39.83 -42.76 -12.67
CA PRO A 6 38.83 -41.73 -12.38
C PRO A 6 38.29 -41.08 -13.69
N SER A 7 37.10 -40.51 -13.81
CA SER A 7 36.12 -40.03 -12.82
C SER A 7 34.75 -39.83 -13.48
N SER A 8 33.71 -40.00 -12.68
CA SER A 8 32.32 -39.71 -12.96
C SER A 8 32.01 -38.21 -12.74
N SER A 9 31.43 -37.53 -13.72
CA SER A 9 30.82 -36.19 -13.57
C SER A 9 29.30 -36.29 -13.53
N GLY A 10 28.78 -37.01 -12.54
CA GLY A 10 27.38 -36.92 -12.17
C GLY A 10 27.13 -35.66 -11.33
N SER A 11 26.68 -34.58 -11.95
CA SER A 11 26.13 -33.42 -11.23
C SER A 11 24.78 -33.79 -10.61
N LYS A 12 24.81 -34.52 -9.49
CA LYS A 12 23.61 -34.78 -8.68
C LYS A 12 23.20 -33.45 -8.04
N GLN A 13 22.20 -32.79 -8.62
CA GLN A 13 21.39 -31.78 -7.94
C GLN A 13 20.63 -32.46 -6.80
N VAL A 14 21.26 -32.56 -5.63
CA VAL A 14 20.58 -33.01 -4.41
C VAL A 14 19.98 -31.77 -3.76
N SER A 15 18.68 -31.54 -4.01
CA SER A 15 17.90 -30.59 -3.23
C SER A 15 17.50 -31.25 -1.91
N PRO A 16 17.98 -30.79 -0.74
CA PRO A 16 17.45 -31.31 0.52
C PRO A 16 15.98 -30.85 0.70
N PRO A 17 15.16 -31.62 1.42
CA PRO A 17 13.76 -31.28 1.69
C PRO A 17 13.68 -30.03 2.56
N LEU A 18 12.48 -29.45 2.62
CA LEU A 18 12.07 -28.30 3.44
C LEU A 18 12.09 -28.60 4.95
N GLN A 19 13.13 -29.28 5.45
CA GLN A 19 13.41 -29.47 6.87
C GLN A 19 14.56 -28.53 7.24
N ALA A 20 14.21 -27.25 7.36
CA ALA A 20 15.11 -26.28 7.97
C ALA A 20 15.38 -26.71 9.42
N SER A 21 16.65 -26.79 9.80
CA SER A 21 17.01 -26.78 11.21
C SER A 21 16.41 -25.53 11.86
N SER A 22 15.76 -25.65 13.01
CA SER A 22 15.25 -24.46 13.71
C SER A 22 16.42 -23.51 14.02
N PRO A 23 16.29 -22.20 13.78
CA PRO A 23 17.34 -21.25 14.16
C PRO A 23 17.56 -21.32 15.66
N SER A 24 18.81 -21.18 16.11
CA SER A 24 19.04 -20.92 17.52
C SER A 24 18.49 -19.54 17.88
N ILE A 25 18.03 -19.36 19.12
CA ILE A 25 17.55 -18.06 19.61
C ILE A 25 18.62 -16.98 19.42
N THR A 26 19.90 -17.34 19.59
CA THR A 26 21.04 -16.45 19.36
C THR A 26 21.15 -15.98 17.91
N GLN A 27 20.96 -16.87 16.93
CA GLN A 27 20.97 -16.51 15.51
C GLN A 27 19.82 -15.57 15.17
N LEU A 28 18.63 -15.85 15.70
CA LEU A 28 17.45 -15.02 15.47
C LEU A 28 17.60 -13.63 16.10
N ALA A 29 18.12 -13.56 17.32
CA ALA A 29 18.40 -12.30 18.02
C ALA A 29 19.47 -11.47 17.30
N LEU A 30 20.54 -12.11 16.81
CA LEU A 30 21.59 -11.45 16.05
C LEU A 30 21.06 -10.83 14.74
N LEU A 31 20.26 -11.60 14.00
CA LEU A 31 19.63 -11.10 12.78
C LEU A 31 18.60 -10.02 13.06
N LEU A 32 17.80 -10.15 14.11
CA LEU A 32 16.89 -9.09 14.53
C LEU A 32 17.63 -7.80 14.83
N SER A 33 18.74 -7.87 15.57
CA SER A 33 19.60 -6.72 15.85
C SER A 33 20.11 -6.08 14.55
N ALA A 34 20.64 -6.89 13.62
CA ALA A 34 21.07 -6.40 12.31
C ALA A 34 19.91 -5.75 11.51
N ALA A 35 18.70 -6.32 11.57
CA ALA A 35 17.53 -5.77 10.91
C ALA A 35 17.16 -4.39 11.48
N LEU A 36 17.24 -4.22 12.80
CA LEU A 36 16.99 -2.94 13.47
C LEU A 36 18.03 -1.89 13.08
N VAL A 37 19.33 -2.26 13.08
CA VAL A 37 20.40 -1.36 12.64
C VAL A 37 20.20 -0.93 11.19
N LEU A 38 19.93 -1.87 10.28
CA LEU A 38 19.68 -1.56 8.86
C LEU A 38 18.43 -0.69 8.68
N GLN A 39 17.39 -0.89 9.49
CA GLN A 39 16.17 -0.08 9.45
C GLN A 39 16.40 1.35 9.95
N LEU A 40 17.24 1.53 10.98
CA LEU A 40 17.63 2.86 11.46
C LEU A 40 18.49 3.58 10.44
N ILE A 41 19.48 2.89 9.85
CA ILE A 41 20.32 3.43 8.77
C ILE A 41 19.45 3.87 7.59
N GLU A 42 18.51 3.03 7.16
CA GLU A 42 17.55 3.38 6.11
C GLU A 42 16.70 4.61 6.48
N GLY A 43 16.33 4.76 7.75
CA GLY A 43 15.61 5.92 8.26
C GLY A 43 16.40 7.22 8.25
N LEU A 44 17.74 7.15 8.20
CA LEU A 44 18.63 8.31 8.09
C LEU A 44 18.87 8.76 6.64
N LEU A 45 18.55 7.91 5.66
CA LEU A 45 18.71 8.24 4.25
C LEU A 45 17.64 9.24 3.78
N PRO A 46 17.97 10.12 2.81
CA PRO A 46 17.01 11.03 2.24
C PRO A 46 15.85 10.25 1.60
N PRO A 47 14.60 10.75 1.71
CA PRO A 47 13.45 10.09 1.11
C PRO A 47 13.60 10.06 -0.42
N LEU A 48 13.26 8.94 -1.05
CA LEU A 48 13.40 8.71 -2.50
C LEU A 48 12.39 9.52 -3.36
N GLY A 49 11.83 10.61 -2.84
CA GLY A 49 10.85 11.46 -3.52
C GLY A 49 9.47 10.83 -3.75
N LEU A 50 9.29 9.55 -3.41
CA LEU A 50 8.05 8.80 -3.59
C LEU A 50 7.42 8.44 -2.23
N PRO A 51 6.13 8.75 -2.00
CA PRO A 51 5.48 8.44 -0.74
C PRO A 51 5.44 6.92 -0.52
N GLY A 52 6.03 6.47 0.59
CA GLY A 52 6.10 5.04 0.94
C GLY A 52 7.31 4.28 0.35
N ALA A 53 8.06 4.87 -0.59
CA ALA A 53 9.24 4.22 -1.15
C ALA A 53 10.39 4.18 -0.14
N LYS A 54 10.94 2.98 0.04
CA LYS A 54 12.13 2.69 0.85
C LYS A 54 13.01 1.69 0.09
N LEU A 55 14.30 1.64 0.41
CA LEU A 55 15.25 0.71 -0.23
C LEU A 55 14.98 -0.75 0.15
N GLY A 56 14.38 -0.99 1.32
CA GLY A 56 14.13 -2.30 1.87
C GLY A 56 15.36 -2.92 2.54
N LEU A 57 16.32 -2.14 3.07
CA LEU A 57 17.56 -2.71 3.62
C LEU A 57 17.30 -3.76 4.71
N ALA A 58 16.40 -3.47 5.64
CA ALA A 58 16.01 -4.41 6.69
C ALA A 58 15.23 -5.64 6.17
N ASN A 59 14.64 -5.56 4.97
CA ASN A 59 13.99 -6.70 4.32
C ASN A 59 15.03 -7.74 3.86
N THR A 60 16.30 -7.38 3.70
CA THR A 60 17.39 -8.33 3.43
C THR A 60 17.47 -9.41 4.50
N VAL A 61 17.35 -9.02 5.77
CA VAL A 61 17.38 -9.97 6.89
C VAL A 61 16.16 -10.89 6.88
N VAL A 62 14.98 -10.35 6.58
CA VAL A 62 13.74 -11.12 6.46
C VAL A 62 13.85 -12.13 5.31
N LEU A 63 14.38 -11.70 4.16
CA LEU A 63 14.64 -12.57 3.01
C LEU A 63 15.57 -13.70 3.40
N LEU A 64 16.72 -13.40 4.02
CA LEU A 64 17.67 -14.41 4.51
C LEU A 64 17.01 -15.39 5.48
N SER A 65 16.23 -14.88 6.43
CA SER A 65 15.51 -15.72 7.38
C SER A 65 14.53 -16.68 6.68
N LEU A 66 13.81 -16.18 5.67
CA LEU A 66 12.82 -16.95 4.91
C LEU A 66 13.45 -18.09 4.14
N ILE A 67 14.54 -17.82 3.41
CA ILE A 67 15.19 -18.81 2.56
C ILE A 67 15.96 -19.87 3.36
N MET A 68 16.46 -19.51 4.54
CA MET A 68 17.22 -20.42 5.40
C MET A 68 16.33 -21.27 6.31
N TRP A 69 15.36 -20.63 6.98
CA TRP A 69 14.57 -21.28 8.03
C TRP A 69 13.06 -21.34 7.73
N GLY A 70 12.63 -20.84 6.58
CA GLY A 70 11.24 -20.83 6.17
C GLY A 70 10.46 -19.64 6.73
N TRP A 71 9.14 -19.66 6.51
CA TRP A 71 8.27 -18.53 6.78
C TRP A 71 8.07 -18.21 8.27
N ARG A 72 8.12 -19.20 9.18
CA ARG A 72 7.82 -18.95 10.60
C ARG A 72 8.84 -18.01 11.26
N PRO A 73 10.16 -18.25 11.16
CA PRO A 73 11.15 -17.33 11.75
C PRO A 73 11.19 -15.99 11.02
N ALA A 74 11.00 -15.99 9.69
CA ALA A 74 10.92 -14.76 8.91
C ALA A 74 9.75 -13.87 9.32
N LEU A 75 8.58 -14.47 9.56
CA LEU A 75 7.39 -13.78 10.04
C LEU A 75 7.61 -13.18 11.42
N PHE A 76 8.16 -13.98 12.35
CA PHE A 76 8.50 -13.50 13.69
C PHE A 76 9.48 -12.32 13.62
N LEU A 77 10.55 -12.44 12.84
CA LEU A 77 11.56 -11.40 12.68
C LEU A 77 10.96 -10.14 12.03
N ALA A 78 10.09 -10.28 11.04
CA ALA A 78 9.43 -9.16 10.38
C ALA A 78 8.45 -8.40 11.29
N ILE A 79 7.67 -9.11 12.10
CA ILE A 79 6.76 -8.48 13.07
C ILE A 79 7.57 -7.78 14.15
N LEU A 80 8.53 -8.49 14.75
CA LEU A 80 9.28 -8.00 15.89
C LEU A 80 10.17 -6.81 15.52
N ARG A 81 10.85 -6.84 14.37
CA ARG A 81 11.63 -5.68 13.90
C ARG A 81 10.74 -4.46 13.63
N GLN A 82 9.52 -4.68 13.12
CA GLN A 82 8.63 -3.59 12.77
C GLN A 82 8.08 -2.91 14.03
N LEU A 83 7.75 -3.71 15.05
CA LEU A 83 7.35 -3.25 16.37
C LEU A 83 8.48 -2.46 17.04
N LEU A 84 9.64 -3.10 17.21
CA LEU A 84 10.79 -2.51 17.91
C LEU A 84 11.36 -1.31 17.14
N GLY A 85 11.51 -1.40 15.83
CA GLY A 85 11.98 -0.29 14.99
C GLY A 85 11.03 0.90 14.99
N GLY A 86 9.71 0.65 15.04
CA GLY A 86 8.70 1.69 15.23
C GLY A 86 8.81 2.39 16.58
N MET A 87 9.05 1.64 17.65
CA MET A 87 9.32 2.17 18.99
C MET A 87 10.60 3.02 19.03
N LEU A 88 11.71 2.49 18.50
CA LEU A 88 13.01 3.17 18.48
C LEU A 88 12.99 4.45 17.62
N SER A 89 12.22 4.46 16.53
CA SER A 89 12.09 5.62 15.66
C SER A 89 11.05 6.64 16.16
N GLY A 90 10.32 6.35 17.24
CA GLY A 90 9.20 7.18 17.73
C GLY A 90 8.00 7.24 16.77
N LYS A 91 7.91 6.31 15.82
CA LYS A 91 6.90 6.29 14.73
C LYS A 91 5.94 5.10 14.85
N LEU A 92 5.80 4.54 16.06
CA LEU A 92 4.89 3.44 16.32
C LEU A 92 3.46 3.84 15.96
N PHE A 93 2.72 2.95 15.31
CA PHE A 93 1.34 3.20 14.83
C PHE A 93 1.17 4.38 13.85
N SER A 94 2.25 4.92 13.30
CA SER A 94 2.17 5.86 12.17
C SER A 94 1.72 5.15 10.88
N ILE A 95 1.33 5.91 9.86
CA ILE A 95 1.02 5.37 8.52
C ILE A 95 2.19 4.52 7.98
N GLY A 96 3.43 4.99 8.19
CA GLY A 96 4.63 4.25 7.79
C GLY A 96 4.83 2.93 8.55
N PHE A 97 4.33 2.82 9.79
CA PHE A 97 4.33 1.57 10.53
C PHE A 97 3.44 0.53 9.86
N PHE A 98 2.21 0.90 9.49
CA PHE A 98 1.26 0.00 8.80
C PHE A 98 1.73 -0.37 7.40
N PHE A 99 2.33 0.57 6.66
CA PHE A 99 2.91 0.28 5.34
C PHE A 99 4.03 -0.76 5.45
N GLY A 100 4.94 -0.59 6.42
CA GLY A 100 6.02 -1.53 6.64
C GLY A 100 5.54 -2.90 7.09
N LEU A 101 4.55 -2.95 8.00
CA LEU A 101 3.99 -4.21 8.50
C LEU A 101 3.24 -4.96 7.40
N GLY A 102 2.23 -4.33 6.77
CA GLY A 102 1.42 -4.94 5.74
C GLY A 102 2.26 -5.38 4.53
N GLY A 103 3.19 -4.52 4.10
CA GLY A 103 4.14 -4.84 3.05
C GLY A 103 5.01 -6.05 3.39
N ALA A 104 5.56 -6.12 4.60
CA ALA A 104 6.44 -7.22 5.00
C ALA A 104 5.68 -8.56 5.07
N LEU A 105 4.47 -8.56 5.65
CA LEU A 105 3.63 -9.75 5.75
C LEU A 105 3.24 -10.29 4.36
N ALA A 106 2.78 -9.41 3.47
CA ALA A 106 2.42 -9.78 2.11
C ALA A 106 3.62 -10.28 1.31
N SER A 107 4.78 -9.63 1.46
CA SER A 107 6.02 -10.01 0.79
C SER A 107 6.49 -11.41 1.22
N ILE A 108 6.48 -11.72 2.52
CA ILE A 108 6.81 -13.06 3.03
C ILE A 108 5.85 -14.10 2.48
N ALA A 109 4.53 -13.83 2.52
CA ALA A 109 3.53 -14.74 1.99
C ALA A 109 3.74 -15.01 0.49
N ALA A 110 3.99 -13.96 -0.30
CA ALA A 110 4.24 -14.05 -1.73
C ALA A 110 5.52 -14.84 -2.05
N MET A 111 6.63 -14.53 -1.38
CA MET A 111 7.90 -15.24 -1.56
C MET A 111 7.80 -16.71 -1.12
N GLN A 112 7.13 -17.00 0.00
CA GLN A 112 6.91 -18.36 0.48
C GLN A 112 6.05 -19.16 -0.51
N CYS A 113 5.02 -18.55 -1.08
CA CYS A 113 4.19 -19.18 -2.12
C CYS A 113 5.02 -19.46 -3.37
N LEU A 114 5.78 -18.48 -3.85
CA LEU A 114 6.67 -18.64 -5.00
C LEU A 114 7.69 -19.78 -4.80
N LEU A 115 8.33 -19.82 -3.63
CA LEU A 115 9.29 -20.87 -3.27
C LEU A 115 8.64 -22.23 -3.03
N ALA A 116 7.37 -22.30 -2.63
CA ALA A 116 6.66 -23.57 -2.49
C ALA A 116 6.33 -24.19 -3.85
N VAL A 117 6.00 -23.37 -4.85
CA VAL A 117 5.55 -23.84 -6.17
C VAL A 117 6.71 -23.99 -7.16
N PHE A 118 7.68 -23.07 -7.17
CA PHE A 118 8.69 -22.96 -8.23
C PHE A 118 10.14 -23.03 -7.74
N ARG A 119 10.40 -23.56 -6.52
CA ARG A 119 11.72 -23.63 -5.88
C ARG A 119 12.92 -23.90 -6.82
N PRO A 120 12.91 -24.96 -7.67
CA PRO A 120 14.09 -25.30 -8.49
C PRO A 120 14.37 -24.29 -9.62
N TYR A 121 13.41 -23.43 -9.95
CA TYR A 121 13.51 -22.44 -11.02
C TYR A 121 13.77 -21.02 -10.51
N CYS A 122 13.56 -20.77 -9.22
CA CYS A 122 13.71 -19.45 -8.62
C CYS A 122 15.17 -19.13 -8.33
N SER A 123 15.64 -17.96 -8.78
CA SER A 123 16.91 -17.38 -8.37
C SER A 123 16.74 -16.49 -7.13
N LEU A 124 17.82 -16.29 -6.36
CA LEU A 124 17.78 -15.38 -5.19
C LEU A 124 17.37 -13.95 -5.57
N PRO A 125 17.92 -13.31 -6.64
CA PRO A 125 17.46 -12.01 -7.10
C PRO A 125 15.99 -12.02 -7.53
N GLY A 126 15.53 -13.09 -8.18
CA GLY A 126 14.13 -13.19 -8.61
C GLY A 126 13.14 -13.23 -7.46
N VAL A 127 13.43 -14.03 -6.43
CA VAL A 127 12.59 -14.09 -5.21
C VAL A 127 12.55 -12.73 -4.53
N SER A 128 13.69 -12.05 -4.41
CA SER A 128 13.77 -10.73 -3.78
C SER A 128 12.99 -9.66 -4.55
N VAL A 129 13.13 -9.60 -5.88
CA VAL A 129 12.36 -8.65 -6.71
C VAL A 129 10.86 -8.94 -6.62
N PHE A 130 10.45 -10.19 -6.67
CA PHE A 130 9.05 -10.57 -6.48
C PHE A 130 8.53 -10.17 -5.08
N GLY A 131 9.36 -10.33 -4.05
CA GLY A 131 9.11 -9.84 -2.70
C GLY A 131 8.95 -8.32 -2.65
N ALA A 132 9.80 -7.56 -3.32
CA ALA A 132 9.72 -6.09 -3.38
C ALA A 132 8.46 -5.61 -4.12
N LEU A 133 8.11 -6.26 -5.24
CA LEU A 133 6.89 -5.96 -5.99
C LEU A 133 5.64 -6.18 -5.12
N SER A 134 5.52 -7.36 -4.49
CA SER A 134 4.40 -7.68 -3.61
C SER A 134 4.31 -6.76 -2.38
N HIS A 135 5.46 -6.32 -1.84
CA HIS A 135 5.51 -5.32 -0.77
C HIS A 135 4.84 -4.01 -1.19
N ASN A 136 5.16 -3.49 -2.38
CA ASN A 136 4.61 -2.22 -2.88
C ASN A 136 3.12 -2.31 -3.19
N TRP A 137 2.65 -3.44 -3.73
CA TRP A 137 1.23 -3.70 -3.92
C TRP A 137 0.46 -3.71 -2.59
N ALA A 138 1.03 -4.33 -1.56
CA ALA A 138 0.42 -4.35 -0.23
C ALA A 138 0.44 -2.97 0.43
N GLN A 139 1.50 -2.17 0.26
CA GLN A 139 1.53 -0.78 0.73
C GLN A 139 0.39 0.04 0.14
N TRP A 140 0.14 -0.10 -1.17
CA TRP A 140 -1.00 0.55 -1.82
C TRP A 140 -2.34 0.10 -1.24
N LEU A 141 -2.53 -1.21 -1.03
CA LEU A 141 -3.75 -1.74 -0.44
C LEU A 141 -4.00 -1.21 0.98
N VAL A 142 -2.96 -1.17 1.81
CA VAL A 142 -3.00 -0.59 3.16
C VAL A 142 -3.31 0.90 3.09
N ALA A 143 -2.73 1.63 2.13
CA ALA A 143 -2.98 3.04 1.95
C ALA A 143 -4.43 3.33 1.54
N ARG A 144 -5.00 2.52 0.63
CA ARG A 144 -6.43 2.61 0.27
C ARG A 144 -7.31 2.40 1.51
N TRP A 145 -7.01 1.37 2.30
CA TRP A 145 -7.78 1.05 3.50
C TRP A 145 -7.71 2.15 4.57
N LEU A 146 -6.54 2.74 4.79
CA LEU A 146 -6.34 3.71 5.86
C LEU A 146 -6.68 5.16 5.47
N MET A 147 -6.40 5.56 4.23
CA MET A 147 -6.51 6.96 3.78
C MET A 147 -7.73 7.23 2.90
N GLY A 148 -8.40 6.18 2.37
CA GLY A 148 -9.58 6.33 1.51
C GLY A 148 -9.36 7.09 0.20
N HIS A 149 -8.10 7.39 -0.15
CA HIS A 149 -7.74 8.16 -1.33
C HIS A 149 -7.24 7.25 -2.46
N GLU A 150 -8.07 7.09 -3.48
CA GLU A 150 -7.80 6.27 -4.67
C GLU A 150 -6.71 6.82 -5.59
N ALA A 151 -6.29 8.06 -5.36
CA ALA A 151 -5.25 8.72 -6.15
C ALA A 151 -3.89 7.99 -6.08
N LEU A 152 -3.67 7.16 -5.06
CA LEU A 152 -2.41 6.43 -4.89
C LEU A 152 -2.16 5.38 -5.98
N ILE A 153 -3.20 4.92 -6.70
CA ILE A 153 -3.00 3.95 -7.78
C ILE A 153 -2.13 4.51 -8.91
N TRP A 154 -2.16 5.82 -9.15
CA TRP A 154 -1.34 6.46 -10.18
C TRP A 154 0.16 6.44 -9.85
N TYR A 155 0.52 6.30 -8.56
CA TYR A 155 1.90 6.17 -8.12
C TYR A 155 2.40 4.71 -8.14
N LEU A 156 1.49 3.74 -8.18
CA LEU A 156 1.81 2.31 -8.15
C LEU A 156 2.75 1.85 -9.29
N PRO A 157 2.58 2.27 -10.57
CA PRO A 157 3.50 1.90 -11.64
C PRO A 157 4.95 2.31 -11.33
N LEU A 158 5.11 3.53 -10.83
CA LEU A 158 6.40 4.10 -10.50
C LEU A 158 7.03 3.40 -9.28
N LEU A 159 6.22 3.07 -8.27
CA LEU A 159 6.66 2.26 -7.13
C LEU A 159 7.09 0.85 -7.58
N THR A 160 6.35 0.18 -8.46
CA THR A 160 6.73 -1.15 -8.95
C THR A 160 7.98 -1.11 -9.82
N LEU A 161 8.19 -0.04 -10.58
CA LEU A 161 9.42 0.16 -11.33
C LEU A 161 10.62 0.32 -10.38
N ALA A 162 10.48 1.11 -9.31
CA ALA A 162 11.49 1.28 -8.27
C ALA A 162 11.76 0.00 -7.45
N ALA A 163 10.78 -0.91 -7.36
CA ALA A 163 10.92 -2.18 -6.66
C ALA A 163 11.97 -3.11 -7.30
N VAL A 164 12.17 -3.04 -8.61
CA VAL A 164 13.13 -3.89 -9.33
C VAL A 164 14.57 -3.61 -8.88
N PRO A 165 15.12 -2.38 -8.98
CA PRO A 165 16.47 -2.10 -8.51
C PRO A 165 16.60 -2.31 -7.00
N CYS A 166 15.59 -1.98 -6.20
CA CYS A 166 15.61 -2.25 -4.76
C CYS A 166 15.70 -3.75 -4.45
N GLY A 167 14.88 -4.57 -5.11
CA GLY A 167 14.88 -6.03 -4.93
C GLY A 167 16.20 -6.66 -5.35
N LEU A 168 16.84 -6.17 -6.41
CA LEU A 168 18.18 -6.59 -6.82
C LEU A 168 19.24 -6.19 -5.78
N LEU A 169 19.19 -4.96 -5.27
CA LEU A 169 20.09 -4.50 -4.20
C LEU A 169 19.95 -5.37 -2.95
N VAL A 170 18.73 -5.66 -2.50
CA VAL A 170 18.46 -6.54 -1.36
C VAL A 170 19.06 -7.92 -1.57
N ALA A 171 18.91 -8.51 -2.77
CA ALA A 171 19.51 -9.80 -3.08
C ALA A 171 21.05 -9.77 -3.10
N MET A 172 21.65 -8.68 -3.58
CA MET A 172 23.11 -8.51 -3.56
C MET A 172 23.65 -8.36 -2.13
N ILE A 173 22.95 -7.64 -1.24
CA ILE A 173 23.35 -7.45 0.16
C ILE A 173 23.17 -8.74 0.98
N ALA A 174 22.22 -9.60 0.59
CA ALA A 174 21.97 -10.86 1.27
C ALA A 174 23.23 -11.76 1.35
N LEU A 175 24.01 -11.83 0.27
CA LEU A 175 25.18 -12.72 0.19
C LEU A 175 26.35 -12.30 1.12
N PRO A 176 26.82 -11.04 1.12
CA PRO A 176 27.78 -10.55 2.10
C PRO A 176 27.28 -10.73 3.54
N LEU A 177 25.99 -10.48 3.78
CA LEU A 177 25.42 -10.58 5.12
C LEU A 177 25.38 -12.03 5.62
N GLN A 178 25.06 -12.97 4.73
CA GLN A 178 25.17 -14.41 5.01
C GLN A 178 26.60 -14.82 5.40
N ASN A 179 27.59 -14.35 4.63
CA ASN A 179 29.00 -14.64 4.91
C ASN A 179 29.48 -14.01 6.22
N LEU A 180 29.08 -12.75 6.49
CA LEU A 180 29.43 -12.02 7.71
C LEU A 180 28.95 -12.77 8.96
N PHE A 181 27.75 -13.34 8.92
CA PHE A 181 27.18 -14.11 10.03
C PHE A 181 27.51 -15.61 10.01
N ARG A 182 28.40 -16.04 9.11
CA ARG A 182 28.80 -17.45 8.93
C ARG A 182 27.62 -18.42 8.82
N LEU A 183 26.59 -18.00 8.10
CA LEU A 183 25.37 -18.79 7.88
C LEU A 183 25.61 -19.83 6.77
N PRO A 184 24.90 -20.98 6.79
CA PRO A 184 25.08 -22.03 5.79
C PRO A 184 24.86 -21.52 4.38
N ALA A 185 25.77 -21.86 3.45
CA ALA A 185 25.74 -21.41 2.06
C ALA A 185 24.47 -21.88 1.34
N MET A 186 23.89 -21.01 0.51
CA MET A 186 22.68 -21.30 -0.23
C MET A 186 23.00 -21.51 -1.70
N GLN A 187 22.50 -22.61 -2.26
CA GLN A 187 22.62 -22.89 -3.68
C GLN A 187 21.33 -22.46 -4.39
N PHE A 188 21.38 -21.32 -5.07
CA PHE A 188 20.33 -20.87 -5.98
C PHE A 188 20.84 -20.89 -7.43
N PRO A 189 19.98 -21.19 -8.42
CA PRO A 189 20.34 -20.98 -9.81
C PRO A 189 20.60 -19.50 -10.09
N ARG A 190 21.41 -19.22 -11.12
CA ARG A 190 21.58 -17.85 -11.64
C ARG A 190 20.27 -17.34 -12.22
N LEU A 191 20.10 -16.02 -12.18
CA LEU A 191 18.93 -15.31 -12.71
C LEU A 191 18.69 -15.71 -14.17
N ARG A 192 17.49 -16.26 -14.45
CA ARG A 192 17.12 -16.74 -15.79
C ARG A 192 16.40 -15.66 -16.59
N LYS A 193 16.50 -15.74 -17.93
CA LYS A 193 15.76 -14.85 -18.85
C LYS A 193 14.25 -14.89 -18.62
N ALA A 194 13.70 -16.06 -18.26
CA ALA A 194 12.29 -16.21 -17.95
C ALA A 194 11.86 -15.38 -16.72
N GLU A 195 12.67 -15.34 -15.66
CA GLU A 195 12.37 -14.54 -14.47
C GLU A 195 12.38 -13.04 -14.81
N ILE A 196 13.36 -12.60 -15.62
CA ILE A 196 13.43 -11.21 -16.09
C ILE A 196 12.19 -10.86 -16.93
N ALA A 197 11.77 -11.75 -17.83
CA ALA A 197 10.58 -11.55 -18.65
C ALA A 197 9.31 -11.44 -17.79
N VAL A 198 9.17 -12.27 -16.76
CA VAL A 198 8.05 -12.20 -15.81
C VAL A 198 8.09 -10.89 -15.02
N MET A 199 9.24 -10.47 -14.51
CA MET A 199 9.37 -9.18 -13.81
C MET A 199 9.00 -8.00 -14.73
N ALA A 200 9.49 -8.01 -15.96
CA ALA A 200 9.17 -6.98 -16.95
C ALA A 200 7.65 -6.95 -17.26
N ALA A 201 7.03 -8.13 -17.41
CA ALA A 201 5.59 -8.23 -17.63
C ALA A 201 4.77 -7.72 -16.43
N LEU A 202 5.19 -8.02 -15.19
CA LEU A 202 4.53 -7.51 -13.97
C LEU A 202 4.65 -5.99 -13.84
N VAL A 203 5.82 -5.43 -14.16
CA VAL A 203 6.01 -3.97 -14.19
C VAL A 203 5.13 -3.37 -15.28
N PHE A 204 5.16 -3.90 -16.50
CA PHE A 204 4.33 -3.42 -17.61
C PHE A 204 2.82 -3.47 -17.28
N PHE A 205 2.36 -4.56 -16.69
CA PHE A 205 0.97 -4.69 -16.25
C PHE A 205 0.60 -3.65 -15.19
N SER A 206 1.53 -3.32 -14.28
CA SER A 206 1.34 -2.25 -13.30
C SER A 206 1.09 -0.88 -13.96
N PHE A 207 1.68 -0.59 -15.13
CA PHE A 207 1.39 0.63 -15.89
C PHE A 207 0.00 0.64 -16.54
N LEU A 208 -0.53 -0.52 -16.93
CA LEU A 208 -1.86 -0.64 -17.52
C LEU A 208 -2.97 -0.67 -16.47
N PHE A 209 -2.67 -1.18 -15.28
CA PHE A 209 -3.63 -1.40 -14.20
C PHE A 209 -4.42 -0.14 -13.80
N PRO A 210 -3.80 1.06 -13.61
CA PRO A 210 -4.54 2.29 -13.32
C PRO A 210 -5.59 2.67 -14.37
N MET A 211 -5.37 2.34 -15.65
CA MET A 211 -6.32 2.67 -16.72
C MET A 211 -7.57 1.77 -16.66
N GLY A 212 -7.39 0.47 -16.45
CA GLY A 212 -8.49 -0.47 -16.27
C GLY A 212 -9.23 -0.30 -14.94
N TRP A 213 -8.53 0.26 -13.96
CA TRP A 213 -9.03 0.60 -12.64
C TRP A 213 -9.43 2.08 -12.52
N MET A 214 -9.88 2.68 -13.62
CA MET A 214 -10.74 3.86 -13.50
C MET A 214 -12.06 3.40 -12.89
N GLU A 215 -12.07 3.21 -11.56
CA GLU A 215 -13.28 2.98 -10.78
C GLU A 215 -14.23 4.11 -11.17
N LYS A 216 -15.38 3.73 -11.77
CA LYS A 216 -16.49 4.65 -12.06
C LYS A 216 -16.68 5.47 -10.79
N LYS A 217 -16.20 6.72 -10.78
CA LYS A 217 -16.30 7.64 -9.64
C LYS A 217 -17.70 7.43 -9.09
N ARG A 218 -17.84 7.04 -7.81
CA ARG A 218 -19.13 7.11 -7.14
C ARG A 218 -19.56 8.55 -7.30
N LYS A 219 -20.47 8.79 -8.25
CA LYS A 219 -21.12 10.09 -8.39
C LYS A 219 -21.73 10.32 -7.01
N ALA A 220 -21.52 11.52 -6.46
CA ALA A 220 -22.24 11.87 -5.25
C ALA A 220 -23.72 11.68 -5.57
N ASP A 221 -24.37 10.77 -4.84
CA ASP A 221 -25.75 10.40 -5.13
C ASP A 221 -26.72 11.37 -4.45
N THR A 222 -26.30 12.01 -3.35
CA THR A 222 -27.16 12.86 -2.53
C THR A 222 -26.44 14.10 -2.01
N ALA A 223 -27.16 15.21 -1.91
CA ALA A 223 -26.75 16.40 -1.19
C ALA A 223 -27.71 16.63 -0.02
N VAL A 224 -27.18 16.96 1.16
CA VAL A 224 -28.00 17.21 2.36
C VAL A 224 -28.00 18.71 2.65
N VAL A 225 -29.19 19.27 2.84
CA VAL A 225 -29.39 20.67 3.24
C VAL A 225 -29.56 20.73 4.75
N PHE A 226 -28.66 21.45 5.42
CA PHE A 226 -28.73 21.76 6.83
C PHE A 226 -29.28 23.18 7.03
N VAL A 227 -30.27 23.33 7.90
CA VAL A 227 -30.87 24.61 8.27
C VAL A 227 -30.84 24.71 9.79
N ASN A 228 -30.24 25.78 10.32
CA ASN A 228 -30.05 25.96 11.77
C ASN A 228 -29.35 24.76 12.45
N GLY A 229 -28.46 24.07 11.73
CA GLY A 229 -27.73 22.90 12.23
C GLY A 229 -28.50 21.58 12.21
N ARG A 230 -29.77 21.56 11.75
CA ARG A 230 -30.55 20.32 11.58
C ARG A 230 -30.65 19.95 10.11
N ALA A 231 -30.59 18.65 9.79
CA ALA A 231 -30.81 18.15 8.43
C ALA A 231 -32.28 18.38 8.06
N ALA A 232 -32.53 19.34 7.18
CA ALA A 232 -33.88 19.71 6.77
C ALA A 232 -34.38 18.79 5.64
N MET A 233 -33.50 18.43 4.69
CA MET A 233 -33.88 17.71 3.48
C MET A 233 -32.68 17.10 2.76
N GLU A 234 -32.93 15.99 2.05
CA GLU A 234 -32.01 15.37 1.11
C GLU A 234 -32.44 15.66 -0.34
N LEU A 235 -31.47 16.09 -1.15
CA LEU A 235 -31.60 16.32 -2.58
C LEU A 235 -30.91 15.18 -3.33
N ASP A 236 -31.65 14.47 -4.18
CA ASP A 236 -31.09 13.45 -5.08
C ASP A 236 -30.41 14.13 -6.28
N LEU A 237 -29.09 14.00 -6.38
CA LEU A 237 -28.28 14.62 -7.44
C LEU A 237 -28.56 14.04 -8.83
N LYS A 238 -29.35 12.96 -8.93
CA LYS A 238 -29.74 12.34 -10.21
C LYS A 238 -30.97 12.98 -10.85
N LYS A 239 -31.79 13.68 -10.07
CA LYS A 239 -33.02 14.30 -10.56
C LYS A 239 -32.82 15.80 -10.72
N LYS A 240 -33.19 16.34 -11.88
CA LYS A 240 -33.27 17.79 -12.06
C LYS A 240 -34.49 18.28 -11.32
N GLU A 241 -34.26 19.02 -10.24
CA GLU A 241 -35.32 19.56 -9.41
C GLU A 241 -34.92 20.95 -8.91
N ILE A 242 -35.93 21.82 -8.81
CA ILE A 242 -35.80 23.15 -8.23
C ILE A 242 -36.67 23.14 -6.97
N GLN A 243 -36.07 23.49 -5.84
CA GLN A 243 -36.75 23.53 -4.56
C GLN A 243 -36.54 24.88 -3.90
N ASP A 244 -37.65 25.43 -3.41
CA ASP A 244 -37.63 26.65 -2.62
C ASP A 244 -37.58 26.33 -1.14
N ILE A 245 -36.56 26.84 -0.46
CA ILE A 245 -36.30 26.61 0.95
C ILE A 245 -36.53 27.91 1.70
N ASN A 246 -37.36 27.86 2.74
CA ASN A 246 -37.65 29.00 3.60
C ASN A 246 -37.21 28.70 5.04
N ASN A 247 -36.35 29.53 5.61
CA ASN A 247 -35.94 29.45 7.02
C ASN A 247 -36.63 30.53 7.90
N GLY A 248 -37.84 30.93 7.54
CA GLY A 248 -38.67 31.94 8.22
C GLY A 248 -38.25 33.40 7.95
N LYS A 249 -36.94 33.67 7.79
CA LYS A 249 -36.39 35.01 7.50
C LYS A 249 -35.79 35.14 6.09
N TYR A 250 -35.32 34.03 5.52
CA TYR A 250 -34.66 34.00 4.22
C TYR A 250 -35.24 32.91 3.32
N HIS A 251 -35.40 33.26 2.05
CA HIS A 251 -35.88 32.41 0.95
C HIS A 251 -34.71 32.08 0.02
N TYR A 252 -34.59 30.81 -0.33
CA TYR A 252 -33.56 30.29 -1.23
C TYR A 252 -34.22 29.46 -2.33
N THR A 253 -33.82 29.67 -3.57
CA THR A 253 -34.17 28.79 -4.69
C THR A 253 -32.95 27.94 -5.00
N VAL A 254 -33.01 26.66 -4.64
CA VAL A 254 -31.93 25.68 -4.84
C VAL A 254 -32.26 24.83 -6.06
N ALA A 255 -31.31 24.70 -6.97
CA ALA A 255 -31.45 23.88 -8.17
C ALA A 255 -30.42 22.76 -8.20
N VAL A 256 -30.90 21.56 -8.50
CA VAL A 256 -30.08 20.39 -8.81
C VAL A 256 -29.94 20.31 -10.32
N GLU A 257 -28.75 20.61 -10.83
CA GLU A 257 -28.47 20.63 -12.26
C GLU A 257 -27.10 19.98 -12.53
N GLU A 258 -27.00 19.21 -13.62
CA GLU A 258 -25.75 18.58 -14.06
C GLU A 258 -25.03 17.68 -13.02
N GLY A 259 -25.77 17.03 -12.13
CA GLY A 259 -25.20 16.20 -11.07
C GLY A 259 -24.52 16.99 -9.95
N GLY A 260 -24.88 18.27 -9.80
CA GLY A 260 -24.44 19.15 -8.72
C GLY A 260 -25.58 20.00 -8.17
N VAL A 261 -25.32 20.72 -7.08
CA VAL A 261 -26.28 21.66 -6.47
C VAL A 261 -25.78 23.10 -6.64
N ARG A 262 -26.69 24.01 -6.98
CA ARG A 262 -26.45 25.46 -6.93
C ARG A 262 -27.61 26.19 -6.29
N VAL A 263 -27.35 27.39 -5.75
CA VAL A 263 -28.42 28.31 -5.33
C VAL A 263 -28.60 29.34 -6.43
N LEU A 264 -29.80 29.39 -7.02
CA LEU A 264 -30.15 30.33 -8.10
C LEU A 264 -30.40 31.74 -7.55
N LYS A 265 -31.13 31.81 -6.44
CA LYS A 265 -31.53 33.06 -5.80
C LYS A 265 -31.56 32.90 -4.30
N ALA A 266 -31.13 33.94 -3.60
CA ALA A 266 -31.33 34.11 -2.18
C ALA A 266 -31.81 35.53 -1.93
N ASN A 267 -32.59 35.78 -0.87
CA ASN A 267 -32.98 37.14 -0.47
C ASN A 267 -32.07 37.71 0.65
N CYS A 268 -30.88 37.14 0.86
CA CYS A 268 -29.93 37.60 1.87
C CYS A 268 -28.98 38.68 1.31
N PRO A 269 -28.45 39.58 2.16
CA PRO A 269 -27.58 40.67 1.69
C PRO A 269 -26.27 40.15 1.08
N ASP A 270 -25.67 39.11 1.67
CA ASP A 270 -24.30 38.70 1.33
C ASP A 270 -24.21 37.86 0.05
N GLN A 271 -25.31 37.20 -0.37
CA GLN A 271 -25.39 36.37 -1.60
C GLN A 271 -24.29 35.30 -1.77
N ILE A 272 -23.51 34.98 -0.73
CA ILE A 272 -22.38 34.05 -0.77
C ILE A 272 -22.78 32.70 -1.38
N CYS A 273 -23.97 32.22 -1.04
CA CYS A 273 -24.48 30.94 -1.54
C CYS A 273 -24.77 30.96 -3.05
N VAL A 274 -25.17 32.10 -3.62
CA VAL A 274 -25.38 32.29 -5.06
C VAL A 274 -24.03 32.39 -5.77
N TYR A 275 -23.10 33.18 -5.23
CA TYR A 275 -21.76 33.35 -5.81
C TYR A 275 -20.87 32.10 -5.72
N THR A 276 -21.16 31.16 -4.80
CA THR A 276 -20.44 29.87 -4.71
C THR A 276 -20.60 29.05 -5.99
N GLY A 277 -21.68 29.25 -6.73
CA GLY A 277 -21.95 28.55 -7.98
C GLY A 277 -22.25 27.06 -7.79
N LEU A 278 -22.01 26.27 -8.85
CA LEU A 278 -22.36 24.86 -8.91
C LEU A 278 -21.30 23.98 -8.24
N ILE A 279 -21.66 23.33 -7.14
CA ILE A 279 -20.80 22.33 -6.47
C ILE A 279 -21.12 20.92 -6.98
N LYS A 280 -20.08 20.11 -7.24
CA LYS A 280 -20.21 18.76 -7.82
C LYS A 280 -19.42 17.69 -7.06
N LYS A 281 -18.44 18.08 -6.24
CA LYS A 281 -17.53 17.14 -5.57
C LYS A 281 -18.01 16.85 -4.13
N PRO A 282 -17.85 15.61 -3.64
CA PRO A 282 -17.95 15.31 -2.22
C PRO A 282 -17.03 16.24 -1.42
N SER A 283 -17.45 16.64 -0.22
CA SER A 283 -16.73 17.58 0.67
C SER A 283 -16.79 19.07 0.25
N GLN A 284 -17.45 19.41 -0.85
CA GLN A 284 -17.81 20.81 -1.14
C GLN A 284 -19.07 21.19 -0.37
N SER A 285 -19.14 22.47 0.04
CA SER A 285 -20.31 23.01 0.72
C SER A 285 -20.67 24.39 0.20
N ILE A 286 -21.95 24.65 0.01
CA ILE A 286 -22.50 25.99 -0.13
C ILE A 286 -22.93 26.46 1.25
N ILE A 287 -22.49 27.66 1.64
CA ILE A 287 -22.76 28.21 2.97
C ILE A 287 -23.47 29.56 2.82
N CYS A 288 -24.55 29.75 3.57
CA CYS A 288 -25.19 31.03 3.80
C CYS A 288 -25.05 31.38 5.27
N VAL A 289 -24.23 32.40 5.57
CA VAL A 289 -23.95 32.85 6.94
C VAL A 289 -25.18 33.50 7.59
N PRO A 290 -25.87 34.48 6.96
CA PRO A 290 -26.97 35.20 7.61
C PRO A 290 -28.18 34.33 7.95
N GLY A 291 -28.47 33.34 7.11
CA GLY A 291 -29.62 32.45 7.30
C GLY A 291 -29.25 31.03 7.69
N ARG A 292 -28.02 30.82 8.20
CA ARG A 292 -27.53 29.56 8.81
C ARG A 292 -27.88 28.30 8.01
N MET A 293 -27.71 28.39 6.69
CA MET A 293 -27.99 27.30 5.77
C MET A 293 -26.68 26.77 5.20
N VAL A 294 -26.51 25.45 5.22
CA VAL A 294 -25.33 24.77 4.68
C VAL A 294 -25.77 23.61 3.82
N ILE A 295 -25.43 23.63 2.54
CA ILE A 295 -25.64 22.50 1.63
C ILE A 295 -24.32 21.75 1.55
N ARG A 296 -24.29 20.47 1.89
CA ARG A 296 -23.11 19.60 1.77
C ARG A 296 -23.38 18.45 0.82
N ILE A 297 -22.49 18.24 -0.13
CA ILE A 297 -22.51 17.03 -0.97
C ILE A 297 -21.86 15.90 -0.17
N GLN A 298 -22.63 14.85 0.10
CA GLN A 298 -22.14 13.66 0.78
C GLN A 298 -22.04 12.48 -0.19
N ALA A 299 -20.99 11.67 -0.03
CA ALA A 299 -20.83 10.44 -0.79
C ALA A 299 -21.48 9.28 -0.04
N GLY A 300 -22.78 9.06 -0.28
CA GLY A 300 -23.54 7.92 0.25
C GLY A 300 -24.82 8.31 0.99
N LYS A 301 -25.79 7.39 1.05
CA LYS A 301 -26.98 7.51 1.91
C LYS A 301 -26.54 7.34 3.37
N VAL A 302 -26.45 8.44 4.11
CA VAL A 302 -26.40 8.36 5.57
C VAL A 302 -27.85 8.24 6.04
N PRO A 303 -28.25 7.17 6.76
CA PRO A 303 -29.59 7.08 7.32
C PRO A 303 -29.84 8.28 8.24
N TYR A 304 -31.04 8.85 8.18
CA TYR A 304 -31.49 10.01 8.97
C TYR A 304 -31.18 9.86 10.48
N ASP A 305 -31.07 8.63 10.99
CA ASP A 305 -30.84 8.30 12.40
C ASP A 305 -29.41 8.64 12.90
N ALA A 306 -28.44 8.91 12.02
CA ALA A 306 -27.05 9.19 12.42
C ALA A 306 -26.71 10.70 12.52
N LEU A 307 -27.68 11.59 12.27
CA LEU A 307 -27.45 13.05 12.21
C LEU A 307 -28.22 13.86 13.27
N LEU A 308 -28.84 13.20 14.24
CA LEU A 308 -29.41 13.83 15.43
C LEU A 308 -28.45 13.61 16.62
N PRO A 309 -27.88 14.67 17.23
CA PRO A 309 -27.42 14.58 18.62
C PRO A 309 -28.59 14.43 19.58
#